data_AF-A0AAN0SKF7-F1
#
_entry.id   AF-A0AAN0SKF7-F1
#
_cell.length_a   1.000
_cell.length_b   1.000
_cell.length_c   1.000
_cell.angle_alpha   90.00
_cell.angle_beta   90.00
_cell.angle_gamma   90.00
#
_symmetry.space_group_name_H-M   'P 1'
#
loop_
_entity.id
_entity.type
_entity.pdbx_description
1 polymer ?
#
loop_
_entity_poly.entity_id
_entity_poly.type
_entity_poly.pdbx_seq_one_letter_code
_entity_poly.pdbx_strand_id
1 'polypeptide(L)'
;MEVGVMTLTCEHVVAVLGNESIHLPELPQKYAAWSKEVERFNNLTTRYVVEPPLQFQFCEYCTSCGEALDTSQHYQVAKSNDQFT
;
A
#
# COMPACT_ATOMS: atom_id res chain seq x y z
N MET A 1 -5.75 -9.01 -40.77
CA MET A 1 -5.91 -7.92 -39.79
C MET A 1 -5.34 -8.43 -38.49
N GLU A 2 -4.09 -8.08 -38.20
CA GLU A 2 -3.43 -8.48 -36.96
C GLU A 2 -4.04 -7.62 -35.85
N VAL A 3 -4.78 -8.27 -34.95
CA VAL A 3 -5.33 -7.61 -33.77
C VAL A 3 -4.15 -7.37 -32.85
N GLY A 4 -3.54 -6.19 -32.96
CA GLY A 4 -2.47 -5.76 -32.08
C GLY A 4 -2.98 -5.83 -30.65
N VAL A 5 -2.44 -6.78 -29.87
CA VAL A 5 -2.67 -6.84 -28.43
C VAL A 5 -2.00 -5.58 -27.86
N MET A 6 -2.80 -4.52 -27.69
CA MET A 6 -2.37 -3.37 -26.89
C MET A 6 -2.24 -3.89 -25.46
N THR A 7 -1.03 -4.31 -25.08
CA THR A 7 -0.70 -4.53 -23.68
C THR A 7 -0.80 -3.18 -22.98
N LEU A 8 -1.98 -2.87 -22.45
CA LEU A 8 -2.16 -1.80 -21.48
C LEU A 8 -1.30 -2.18 -20.28
N THR A 9 -0.12 -1.56 -20.17
CA THR A 9 0.71 -1.68 -18.98
C THR A 9 -0.08 -1.04 -17.84
N CYS A 10 -0.74 -1.86 -17.04
CA CYS A 10 -1.47 -1.38 -15.88
C CYS A 10 -0.47 -1.06 -14.77
N GLU A 11 -0.46 0.18 -14.31
CA GLU A 11 0.21 0.54 -13.07
C GLU A 11 -0.64 0.01 -11.91
N HIS A 12 -0.39 -1.23 -11.50
CA HIS A 12 -1.23 -1.90 -10.52
C HIS A 12 -1.33 -1.11 -9.21
N VAL A 13 -2.58 -0.80 -8.82
CA VAL A 13 -2.91 -0.37 -7.47
C VAL A 13 -2.77 -1.57 -6.56
N VAL A 14 -1.78 -1.53 -5.66
CA VAL A 14 -1.39 -2.65 -4.78
C VAL A 14 -1.86 -2.50 -3.34
N ALA A 15 -2.18 -1.27 -2.94
CA ALA A 15 -2.73 -0.97 -1.63
C ALA A 15 -3.59 0.30 -1.67
N VAL A 16 -4.33 0.52 -0.58
CA VAL A 16 -5.14 1.72 -0.35
C VAL A 16 -4.87 2.22 1.07
N LEU A 17 -4.73 3.54 1.21
CA LEU A 17 -4.64 4.22 2.50
C LEU A 17 -5.83 5.18 2.65
N GLY A 18 -6.84 4.79 3.43
CA GLY A 18 -8.13 5.48 3.46
C GLY A 18 -8.79 5.49 2.08
N ASN A 19 -8.74 6.63 1.38
CA ASN A 19 -9.27 6.80 0.02
C ASN A 19 -8.15 6.96 -1.04
N GLU A 20 -6.88 6.93 -0.64
CA GLU A 20 -5.74 7.09 -1.54
C GLU A 20 -5.32 5.73 -2.12
N SER A 21 -5.21 5.63 -3.44
CA SER A 21 -4.67 4.44 -4.11
C SER A 21 -3.15 4.48 -4.12
N ILE A 22 -2.52 3.35 -3.85
CA ILE A 22 -1.06 3.22 -3.77
C ILE A 22 -0.58 2.28 -4.86
N HIS A 23 0.37 2.74 -5.66
CA HIS A 23 1.04 1.95 -6.68
C HIS A 23 2.35 1.34 -6.14
N LEU A 24 2.82 0.28 -6.79
CA LEU A 24 4.01 -0.46 -6.37
C LEU A 24 5.26 0.42 -6.11
N PRO A 25 5.58 1.45 -6.92
CA PRO A 25 6.75 2.31 -6.68
C PRO A 25 6.66 3.13 -5.38
N GLU A 26 5.45 3.50 -4.97
CA GLU A 26 5.18 4.37 -3.82
C GLU A 26 4.94 3.57 -2.54
N LEU A 27 4.61 2.29 -2.70
CA LEU A 27 4.23 1.37 -1.61
C LEU A 27 5.22 1.41 -0.43
N PRO A 28 6.55 1.30 -0.63
CA PRO A 28 7.47 1.28 0.50
C PRO A 28 7.48 2.58 1.31
N GLN A 29 7.41 3.73 0.63
CA GLN A 29 7.44 5.04 1.29
C GLN A 29 6.15 5.30 2.05
N LYS A 30 5.00 5.02 1.43
CA LYS A 30 3.67 5.17 2.05
C LYS A 30 3.50 4.24 3.24
N TYR A 31 3.96 2.99 3.13
CA TYR A 31 3.92 2.02 4.22
C TYR A 31 4.79 2.47 5.40
N ALA A 32 6.02 2.93 5.16
CA ALA A 32 6.90 3.43 6.22
C ALA A 32 6.32 4.67 6.94
N ALA A 33 5.70 5.59 6.20
CA ALA A 33 5.02 6.74 6.78
C ALA A 33 3.84 6.31 7.68
N TRP A 34 2.98 5.43 7.17
CA TRP A 34 1.86 4.89 7.93
C TRP A 34 2.31 4.12 9.18
N SER A 35 3.35 3.29 9.10
CA SER A 35 3.90 2.55 10.25
C SER A 35 4.35 3.51 11.37
N LYS A 36 5.01 4.62 11.03
CA LYS A 36 5.40 5.66 12.01
C LYS A 36 4.19 6.34 12.65
N GLU A 37 3.10 6.56 11.91
CA GLU A 37 1.86 7.08 12.47
C GLU A 37 1.21 6.09 13.44
N VAL A 38 1.22 4.80 13.11
CA VAL A 38 0.74 3.73 14.00
C VAL A 38 1.56 3.66 15.28
N GLU A 39 2.89 3.74 15.19
CA GLU A 39 3.76 3.79 16.37
C GLU A 39 3.46 5.01 17.25
N ARG A 40 3.33 6.20 16.63
CA ARG A 40 2.95 7.41 17.34
C ARG A 40 1.59 7.28 18.02
N PHE A 41 0.59 6.74 17.33
CA PHE A 41 -0.73 6.47 17.87
C PHE A 41 -0.65 5.54 19.08
N ASN A 42 0.02 4.39 18.96
CA ASN A 42 0.19 3.43 20.04
C ASN A 42 0.87 4.04 21.28
N ASN A 43 1.84 4.93 21.08
CA ASN A 43 2.48 5.63 22.19
C ASN A 43 1.53 6.61 22.90
N LEU A 44 0.71 7.34 22.14
CA LEU A 44 -0.19 8.37 22.67
C LEU A 44 -1.47 7.81 23.31
N THR A 45 -2.03 6.73 22.77
CA THR A 45 -3.28 6.12 23.27
C THR A 45 -3.17 5.56 24.68
N THR A 46 -1.94 5.31 25.16
CA THR A 46 -1.70 4.92 26.55
C THR A 46 -2.12 6.00 27.56
N ARG A 47 -2.17 7.27 27.15
CA ARG A 47 -2.42 8.41 28.05
C ARG A 47 -3.51 9.36 27.56
N TYR A 48 -3.79 9.38 26.27
CA TYR A 48 -4.71 10.33 25.65
C TYR A 48 -5.68 9.63 24.71
N VAL A 49 -6.91 10.14 24.63
CA VAL A 49 -7.81 9.76 23.54
C VAL A 49 -7.38 10.55 22.31
N VAL A 50 -6.85 9.83 21.31
CA VAL A 50 -6.38 10.38 20.04
C VAL A 50 -7.09 9.68 18.90
N GLU A 51 -7.21 10.36 17.76
CA GLU A 51 -7.80 9.78 16.56
C GLU A 51 -6.88 8.68 15.99
N PRO A 52 -7.46 7.56 15.51
CA PRO A 52 -6.69 6.49 14.89
C PRO A 52 -6.10 6.94 13.54
N PRO A 53 -4.94 6.39 13.15
CA PRO A 53 -4.41 6.60 11.80
C PRO A 53 -5.36 6.01 10.75
N LEU A 54 -5.23 6.49 9.51
CA LEU A 54 -6.01 5.97 8.39
C LEU A 54 -5.74 4.47 8.19
N GLN A 55 -6.74 3.73 7.73
CA GLN A 55 -6.62 2.31 7.47
C GLN A 55 -5.75 2.08 6.23
N PHE A 56 -4.72 1.25 6.39
CA PHE A 56 -3.89 0.75 5.29
C PHE A 56 -4.36 -0.66 4.92
N GLN A 57 -4.67 -0.90 3.66
CA GLN A 57 -5.16 -2.19 3.16
C GLN A 57 -4.46 -2.59 1.87
N PHE A 58 -3.96 -3.82 1.81
CA PHE A 58 -3.45 -4.40 0.56
C PHE A 58 -4.60 -4.87 -0.32
N CYS A 59 -4.45 -4.69 -1.63
CA CYS A 59 -5.43 -5.14 -2.62
C CYS A 59 -5.11 -6.58 -3.04
N GLU A 60 -6.11 -7.47 -2.99
CA GLU A 60 -6.02 -8.82 -3.55
C GLU A 60 -6.14 -8.83 -5.08
N TYR A 61 -6.81 -7.80 -5.63
CA TYR A 61 -6.98 -7.59 -7.06
C TYR A 61 -6.70 -6.13 -7.39
N CYS A 62 -6.09 -5.87 -8.54
CA CYS A 62 -5.94 -4.51 -9.02
C CYS A 62 -7.30 -3.92 -9.37
N THR A 63 -7.62 -2.76 -8.79
CA THR A 63 -8.88 -2.04 -9.04
C THR A 63 -8.99 -1.49 -10.46
N SER A 64 -7.89 -1.45 -11.23
CA SER A 64 -7.84 -0.91 -12.59
C SER A 64 -7.96 -1.99 -13.69
N CYS A 65 -7.23 -3.11 -13.58
CA CYS A 65 -7.23 -4.18 -14.58
C CYS A 65 -7.90 -5.49 -14.13
N GLY A 66 -8.21 -5.64 -12.84
CA GLY A 66 -8.79 -6.85 -12.28
C GLY A 66 -7.82 -8.02 -12.11
N GLU A 67 -6.53 -7.85 -12.39
CA GLU A 67 -5.53 -8.90 -12.16
C GLU A 67 -5.37 -9.20 -10.67
N ALA A 68 -5.18 -10.49 -10.35
CA ALA A 68 -4.86 -10.94 -9.01
C ALA A 68 -3.45 -10.47 -8.62
N LEU A 69 -3.33 -9.98 -7.39
CA LEU A 69 -2.11 -9.42 -6.84
C LEU A 69 -1.57 -10.32 -5.73
N ASP A 70 -0.26 -10.53 -5.72
CA ASP A 70 0.40 -11.24 -4.63
C ASP A 70 0.60 -10.28 -3.44
N THR A 71 -0.35 -10.32 -2.51
CA THR A 71 -0.32 -9.51 -1.29
C THR A 71 0.88 -9.82 -0.41
N SER A 72 1.40 -11.06 -0.42
CA SER A 72 2.58 -11.45 0.36
C SER A 72 3.84 -10.82 -0.22
N GLN A 73 3.97 -10.83 -1.54
CA GLN A 73 5.07 -10.16 -2.24
C GLN A 73 5.03 -8.65 -2.00
N HIS A 74 3.87 -8.02 -2.14
CA HIS A 74 3.72 -6.59 -1.88
C HIS A 74 4.05 -6.23 -0.42
N TYR A 75 3.66 -7.05 0.54
CA TYR A 75 4.02 -6.85 1.94
C TYR A 75 5.54 -6.90 2.17
N GLN A 76 6.25 -7.84 1.53
CA GLN A 76 7.71 -7.91 1.60
C GLN A 76 8.37 -6.66 1.02
N VAL A 77 7.88 -6.18 -0.13
CA VAL A 77 8.34 -4.93 -0.77
C VAL A 77 8.07 -3.71 0.11
N ALA A 78 6.90 -3.65 0.75
CA ALA A 78 6.56 -2.57 1.66
C ALA A 78 7.52 -2.49 2.85
N LYS A 79 7.92 -3.66 3.39
CA LYS A 79 8.85 -3.78 4.52
C LYS A 79 10.33 -3.66 4.18
N SER A 80 10.74 -3.84 2.92
CA SER A 80 12.17 -3.84 2.57
C SER A 80 12.83 -2.47 2.76
N ASN A 81 12.07 -1.38 2.74
CA ASN A 81 12.59 -0.03 3.05
C ASN A 81 12.66 0.30 4.55
N ASP A 82 12.15 -0.56 5.43
CA ASP A 82 12.19 -0.37 6.89
C ASP A 82 13.54 -0.80 7.50
N GLN A 83 14.40 -1.48 6.74
CA GLN A 83 15.69 -2.02 7.21
C GLN A 83 16.90 -1.10 7.00
N PHE A 84 16.73 0.11 6.42
CA PHE A 84 17.85 1.00 6.07
C PHE A 84 17.82 2.38 6.73
N THR A 85 17.06 2.58 7.81
CA THR A 85 17.13 3.83 8.62
C THR A 85 17.54 3.56 10.06
#